data_AF-A0ABD3P5Y5-F1
#
_entry.id   AF-A0ABD3P5Y5-F1
#
_cell.length_a   1.000
_cell.length_b   1.000
_cell.length_c   1.000
_cell.angle_alpha   90.00
_cell.angle_beta   90.00
_cell.angle_gamma   90.00
#
_symmetry.space_group_name_H-M   'P 1'
#
loop_
_entity.id
_entity.type
_entity.pdbx_description
1 polymer ?
#
loop_
_entity_poly.entity_id
_entity_poly.type
_entity_poly.pdbx_seq_one_letter_code
_entity_poly.pdbx_strand_id
1 'polypeptide(L)'
;MISVSASMGAVVNHLRNFIFDEKATAIEILPIVVMFAVLWYVTFFILRKIIRKLVHNKQWLIEALERDYDRSAKKIFDDLKMEMTKEEAIQWSMNDWPRMQCIYLQHFIGSLFCIPSLLGMGDPYVTSSLACLGVLSEMGWEVQDMAEIFFVRTFHKNGKEVWPDSIVFIFALHHSLTTVLGVPMIIYYRTHRALHWLCFDLQMAGFLGLALGEYTKLLNVNEPKQLGRFKIANLVALVTMTWTRVFHWTYLCGQLFVTWYNDRAWVFLVFGVILSIGFSMFSFLVCVKPFYKKFIKLLHVSEEYEKLPLDAAIELRRASTVNLELAVAELLEENETRDLSHVMESIFASRQVSRRHTVSIAKSVPQQVIGRKRHSLIMAKDFAEKLKQK
;
A
#
# COMPACT_ATOMS: atom_id res chain seq x y z
N MET A 1 -26.52 -25.67 -21.24
CA MET A 1 -25.53 -24.67 -21.73
C MET A 1 -26.15 -23.47 -22.43
N ILE A 2 -27.33 -23.55 -23.07
CA ILE A 2 -27.95 -22.42 -23.80
C ILE A 2 -28.39 -21.25 -22.87
N SER A 3 -28.70 -21.49 -21.59
CA SER A 3 -29.15 -20.47 -20.64
C SER A 3 -28.05 -19.55 -20.06
N VAL A 4 -26.78 -19.99 -20.01
CA VAL A 4 -25.68 -19.21 -19.41
C VAL A 4 -25.14 -18.14 -20.38
N SER A 5 -25.17 -18.42 -21.69
CA SER A 5 -24.74 -17.45 -22.71
C SER A 5 -25.67 -16.23 -22.77
N ALA A 6 -26.99 -16.47 -22.71
CA ALA A 6 -27.99 -15.40 -22.74
C ALA A 6 -27.91 -14.48 -21.51
N SER A 7 -27.67 -15.04 -20.32
CA SER A 7 -27.54 -14.24 -19.09
C SER A 7 -26.26 -13.41 -19.07
N MET A 8 -25.14 -13.95 -19.55
CA MET A 8 -23.88 -13.22 -19.62
C MET A 8 -23.95 -12.05 -20.62
N GLY A 9 -24.61 -12.24 -21.77
CA GLY A 9 -24.86 -11.17 -22.74
C GLY A 9 -25.69 -10.03 -22.15
N ALA A 10 -26.73 -10.34 -21.37
CA ALA A 10 -27.54 -9.33 -20.69
C ALA A 10 -26.72 -8.53 -19.67
N VAL A 11 -25.90 -9.20 -18.85
CA VAL A 11 -25.03 -8.53 -17.85
C VAL A 11 -24.01 -7.63 -18.53
N VAL A 12 -23.35 -8.10 -19.60
CA VAL A 12 -22.37 -7.29 -20.35
C VAL A 12 -23.02 -6.07 -20.98
N ASN A 13 -24.19 -6.22 -21.61
CA ASN A 13 -24.92 -5.09 -22.18
C ASN A 13 -25.37 -4.10 -21.11
N HIS A 14 -25.80 -4.60 -19.96
CA HIS A 14 -26.22 -3.77 -18.83
C HIS A 14 -25.06 -2.93 -18.27
N LEU A 15 -23.91 -3.58 -18.00
CA LEU A 15 -22.70 -2.90 -17.54
C LEU A 15 -22.19 -1.89 -18.58
N ARG A 16 -22.18 -2.27 -19.87
CA ARG A 16 -21.81 -1.36 -20.96
C ARG A 16 -22.70 -0.13 -20.95
N ASN A 17 -24.01 -0.30 -20.84
CA ASN A 17 -24.93 0.83 -20.85
C ASN A 17 -24.64 1.80 -19.71
N PHE A 18 -24.36 1.32 -18.50
CA PHE A 18 -24.05 2.20 -17.36
C PHE A 18 -22.68 2.87 -17.41
N ILE A 19 -21.66 2.17 -17.92
CA ILE A 19 -20.32 2.75 -18.06
C ILE A 19 -20.35 3.98 -18.96
N PHE A 20 -21.10 3.86 -20.06
CA PHE A 20 -21.20 4.94 -21.02
C PHE A 20 -22.28 5.95 -20.61
N ASP A 21 -23.41 5.57 -20.02
CA ASP A 21 -24.49 6.50 -19.67
C ASP A 21 -24.01 7.74 -18.87
N GLU A 22 -24.15 8.91 -19.49
CA GLU A 22 -23.80 10.21 -18.94
C GLU A 22 -24.60 10.57 -17.68
N LYS A 23 -25.77 9.93 -17.51
CA LYS A 23 -26.73 10.18 -16.43
C LYS A 23 -26.76 9.06 -15.40
N ALA A 24 -25.79 8.16 -15.42
CA ALA A 24 -25.69 7.08 -14.46
C ALA A 24 -25.71 7.61 -13.02
N THR A 25 -26.61 7.05 -12.21
CA THR A 25 -26.72 7.34 -10.79
C THR A 25 -25.65 6.58 -9.99
N ALA A 26 -25.44 6.97 -8.73
CA ALA A 26 -24.52 6.25 -7.85
C ALA A 26 -24.87 4.75 -7.73
N ILE A 27 -26.16 4.41 -7.66
CA ILE A 27 -26.63 3.02 -7.54
C ILE A 27 -26.28 2.22 -8.79
N GLU A 28 -26.27 2.83 -9.97
CA GLU A 28 -25.91 2.16 -11.23
C GLU A 28 -24.39 2.02 -11.40
N ILE A 29 -23.61 2.94 -10.81
CA ILE A 29 -22.14 2.89 -10.82
C ILE A 29 -21.58 1.86 -9.83
N LEU A 30 -22.19 1.70 -8.64
CA LEU A 30 -21.68 0.79 -7.59
C LEU A 30 -21.50 -0.68 -8.05
N PRO A 31 -22.38 -1.29 -8.85
CA PRO A 31 -22.16 -2.61 -9.44
C PRO A 31 -20.86 -2.72 -10.24
N ILE A 32 -20.42 -1.66 -10.91
CA ILE A 32 -19.14 -1.63 -11.65
C ILE A 32 -17.97 -1.67 -10.67
N VAL A 33 -18.05 -0.96 -9.54
CA VAL A 33 -17.05 -1.03 -8.46
C VAL A 33 -16.94 -2.44 -7.91
N VAL A 34 -18.07 -3.09 -7.60
CA VAL A 34 -18.11 -4.47 -7.11
C VAL A 34 -17.55 -5.44 -8.16
N MET A 35 -17.88 -5.24 -9.44
CA MET A 35 -17.31 -6.02 -10.54
C MET A 35 -15.78 -5.89 -10.57
N PHE A 36 -15.22 -4.68 -10.46
CA PHE A 36 -13.77 -4.48 -10.39
C PHE A 36 -13.17 -5.12 -9.15
N ALA A 37 -13.82 -5.05 -7.99
CA ALA A 37 -13.36 -5.72 -6.77
C ALA A 37 -13.23 -7.24 -6.96
N VAL A 38 -14.24 -7.88 -7.57
CA VAL A 38 -14.20 -9.31 -7.90
C VAL A 38 -13.14 -9.61 -8.96
N LEU A 39 -13.05 -8.78 -10.01
CA LEU A 39 -12.06 -8.92 -11.07
C LEU A 39 -10.64 -8.88 -10.50
N TRP A 40 -10.32 -7.89 -9.67
CA TRP A 40 -9.01 -7.76 -9.04
C TRP A 40 -8.72 -8.90 -8.08
N TYR A 41 -9.69 -9.32 -7.25
CA TYR A 41 -9.53 -10.48 -6.38
C TYR A 41 -9.15 -11.75 -7.17
N VAL A 42 -9.90 -12.07 -8.23
CA VAL A 42 -9.65 -13.24 -9.08
C VAL A 42 -8.30 -13.12 -9.79
N THR A 43 -8.01 -11.94 -10.32
CA THR A 43 -6.75 -11.65 -11.04
C THR A 43 -5.55 -11.82 -10.10
N PHE A 44 -5.60 -11.24 -8.91
CA PHE A 44 -4.55 -11.36 -7.90
C PHE A 44 -4.43 -12.81 -7.43
N PHE A 45 -5.52 -13.54 -7.25
CA PHE A 45 -5.47 -14.95 -6.88
C PHE A 45 -4.77 -15.82 -7.93
N ILE A 46 -5.08 -15.61 -9.22
CA ILE A 46 -4.49 -16.38 -10.32
C ILE A 46 -3.03 -15.97 -10.53
N LEU A 47 -2.75 -14.67 -10.67
CA LEU A 47 -1.42 -14.15 -10.95
C LEU A 47 -0.45 -14.43 -9.81
N ARG A 48 -0.85 -14.25 -8.54
CA ARG A 48 0.00 -14.60 -7.38
C ARG A 48 0.44 -16.07 -7.45
N LYS A 49 -0.47 -16.98 -7.80
CA LYS A 49 -0.14 -18.42 -7.94
C LYS A 49 0.84 -18.69 -9.08
N ILE A 50 0.66 -18.03 -10.22
CA ILE A 50 1.55 -18.18 -11.38
C ILE A 50 2.93 -17.61 -11.05
N ILE A 51 3.00 -16.35 -10.62
CA ILE A 51 4.25 -15.66 -10.28
C ILE A 51 4.98 -16.44 -9.19
N ARG A 52 4.29 -16.86 -8.12
CA ARG A 52 4.90 -17.69 -7.06
C ARG A 52 5.55 -18.94 -7.62
N LYS A 53 4.89 -19.69 -8.51
CA LYS A 53 5.51 -20.88 -9.14
C LYS A 53 6.76 -20.55 -9.95
N LEU A 54 6.83 -19.36 -10.54
CA LEU A 54 7.95 -18.93 -11.37
C LEU A 54 9.15 -18.44 -10.54
N VAL A 55 8.90 -17.78 -9.41
CA VAL A 55 9.93 -17.06 -8.64
C VAL A 55 10.27 -17.67 -7.29
N HIS A 56 9.40 -18.51 -6.72
CA HIS A 56 9.64 -19.11 -5.40
C HIS A 56 10.87 -20.03 -5.43
N ASN A 57 11.72 -19.93 -4.41
CA ASN A 57 13.01 -20.59 -4.31
C ASN A 57 14.04 -20.24 -5.41
N LYS A 58 13.84 -19.15 -6.16
CA LYS A 58 14.89 -18.68 -7.07
C LYS A 58 15.99 -18.00 -6.28
N GLN A 59 17.23 -18.44 -6.52
CA GLN A 59 18.41 -17.94 -5.81
C GLN A 59 18.52 -16.40 -5.84
N TRP A 60 18.31 -15.79 -7.01
CA TRP A 60 18.36 -14.33 -7.15
C TRP A 60 17.34 -13.59 -6.27
N LEU A 61 16.17 -14.19 -6.00
CA LEU A 61 15.14 -13.59 -5.16
C LEU A 61 15.49 -13.76 -3.68
N ILE A 62 15.96 -14.94 -3.28
CA ILE A 62 16.42 -15.20 -1.91
C ILE A 62 17.52 -14.21 -1.54
N GLU A 63 18.55 -14.08 -2.38
CA GLU A 63 19.65 -13.14 -2.13
C GLU A 63 19.17 -11.68 -2.08
N ALA A 64 18.18 -11.30 -2.89
CA ALA A 64 17.59 -9.97 -2.83
C ALA A 64 16.84 -9.72 -1.53
N LEU A 65 16.07 -10.71 -1.05
CA LEU A 65 15.32 -10.63 0.20
C LEU A 65 16.24 -10.70 1.43
N GLU A 66 17.34 -11.44 1.38
CA GLU A 66 18.38 -11.42 2.41
C GLU A 66 18.99 -10.03 2.55
N ARG A 67 19.35 -9.41 1.42
CA ARG A 67 19.84 -8.03 1.39
C ARG A 67 18.79 -7.05 1.89
N ASP A 68 17.54 -7.18 1.48
CA ASP A 68 16.44 -6.31 1.92
C ASP A 68 16.19 -6.44 3.43
N TYR A 69 16.26 -7.67 3.96
CA TYR A 69 16.18 -7.91 5.40
C TYR A 69 17.29 -7.21 6.18
N ASP A 70 18.54 -7.40 5.73
CA ASP A 70 19.71 -6.79 6.38
C ASP A 70 19.72 -5.26 6.22
N ARG A 71 19.09 -4.73 5.16
CA ARG A 71 19.02 -3.31 4.87
C ARG A 71 17.92 -2.58 5.61
N SER A 72 16.71 -3.12 5.66
CA SER A 72 15.55 -2.39 6.20
C SER A 72 14.52 -3.25 6.90
N ALA A 73 14.21 -4.44 6.38
CA ALA A 73 13.06 -5.19 6.89
C ALA A 73 13.24 -5.59 8.36
N LYS A 74 14.47 -5.92 8.79
CA LYS A 74 14.77 -6.23 10.19
C LYS A 74 14.30 -5.13 11.15
N LYS A 75 14.66 -3.88 10.87
CA LYS A 75 14.28 -2.74 11.71
C LYS A 75 12.79 -2.48 11.67
N ILE A 76 12.14 -2.65 10.52
CA ILE A 76 10.68 -2.53 10.41
C ILE A 76 9.99 -3.57 11.30
N PHE A 77 10.45 -4.81 11.30
CA PHE A 77 9.93 -5.84 12.20
C PHE A 77 10.19 -5.50 13.67
N ASP A 78 11.38 -4.99 14.01
CA ASP A 78 11.71 -4.54 15.36
C ASP A 78 10.79 -3.37 15.82
N ASP A 79 10.60 -2.36 14.97
CA ASP A 79 9.74 -1.19 15.23
C ASP A 79 8.26 -1.58 15.37
N LEU A 80 7.80 -2.57 14.60
CA LEU A 80 6.45 -3.14 14.68
C LEU A 80 6.30 -4.17 15.82
N LYS A 81 7.38 -4.47 16.55
CA LYS A 81 7.43 -5.49 17.61
C LYS A 81 6.99 -6.87 17.12
N MET A 82 7.37 -7.19 15.88
CA MET A 82 7.15 -8.50 15.27
C MET A 82 8.40 -9.36 15.50
N GLU A 83 8.30 -10.35 16.39
CA GLU A 83 9.37 -11.32 16.61
C GLU A 83 9.41 -12.31 15.44
N MET A 84 10.33 -12.11 14.50
CA MET A 84 10.56 -13.00 13.35
C MET A 84 12.05 -13.27 13.17
N THR A 85 12.43 -14.52 12.94
CA THR A 85 13.79 -14.82 12.50
C THR A 85 14.04 -14.30 11.08
N LYS A 86 15.32 -14.18 10.68
CA LYS A 86 15.67 -13.78 9.30
C LYS A 86 15.05 -14.74 8.28
N GLU A 87 15.08 -16.04 8.56
CA GLU A 87 14.53 -17.08 7.70
C GLU A 87 13.00 -16.96 7.58
N GLU A 88 12.31 -16.70 8.69
CA GLU A 88 10.86 -16.46 8.70
C GLU A 88 10.49 -15.21 7.90
N ALA A 89 11.25 -14.13 8.05
CA ALA A 89 11.05 -12.87 7.33
C ALA A 89 11.27 -13.02 5.81
N ILE A 90 12.31 -13.73 5.41
CA ILE A 90 12.57 -14.03 3.99
C ILE A 90 11.45 -14.92 3.43
N GLN A 91 11.04 -15.96 4.16
CA GLN A 91 9.98 -16.85 3.73
C GLN A 91 8.63 -16.11 3.62
N TRP A 92 8.35 -15.19 4.53
CA TRP A 92 7.18 -14.32 4.47
C TRP A 92 7.24 -13.40 3.24
N SER A 93 8.36 -12.70 3.06
CA SER A 93 8.56 -11.76 1.95
C SER A 93 8.50 -12.46 0.59
N MET A 94 9.06 -13.67 0.45
CA MET A 94 8.98 -14.46 -0.77
C MET A 94 7.54 -14.88 -1.12
N ASN A 95 6.69 -15.08 -0.10
CA ASN A 95 5.28 -15.39 -0.30
C ASN A 95 4.44 -14.17 -0.68
N ASP A 96 4.82 -12.99 -0.18
CA ASP A 96 4.12 -11.73 -0.43
C ASP A 96 4.62 -10.99 -1.68
N TRP A 97 5.87 -11.20 -2.10
CA TRP A 97 6.44 -10.57 -3.30
C TRP A 97 5.54 -10.68 -4.55
N PRO A 98 4.93 -11.84 -4.87
CA PRO A 98 3.94 -11.95 -5.95
C PRO A 98 2.70 -11.05 -5.80
N ARG A 99 2.28 -10.72 -4.57
CA ARG A 99 1.17 -9.79 -4.29
C ARG A 99 1.56 -8.37 -4.68
N MET A 100 2.76 -7.92 -4.28
CA MET A 100 3.28 -6.60 -4.67
C MET A 100 3.33 -6.44 -6.19
N GLN A 101 3.67 -7.52 -6.90
CA GLN A 101 3.63 -7.55 -8.35
C GLN A 101 2.20 -7.37 -8.92
N CYS A 102 1.19 -7.89 -8.25
CA CYS A 102 -0.18 -7.71 -8.70
C CYS A 102 -0.67 -6.27 -8.47
N ILE A 103 -0.26 -5.65 -7.36
CA ILE A 103 -0.63 -4.27 -7.00
C ILE A 103 -0.09 -3.28 -8.03
N TYR A 104 1.19 -3.36 -8.40
CA TYR A 104 1.74 -2.46 -9.42
C TYR A 104 1.01 -2.60 -10.76
N LEU A 105 0.52 -3.81 -11.08
CA LEU A 105 -0.09 -4.10 -12.37
C LEU A 105 -1.49 -3.51 -12.43
N GLN A 106 -2.22 -3.60 -11.31
CA GLN A 106 -3.50 -2.93 -11.15
C GLN A 106 -3.37 -1.42 -11.37
N HIS A 107 -2.39 -0.78 -10.72
CA HIS A 107 -2.15 0.66 -10.87
C HIS A 107 -1.78 1.03 -12.32
N PHE A 108 -0.93 0.22 -12.95
CA PHE A 108 -0.57 0.42 -14.35
C PHE A 108 -1.81 0.35 -15.25
N ILE A 109 -2.58 -0.74 -15.16
CA ILE A 109 -3.79 -0.94 -15.97
C ILE A 109 -4.81 0.17 -15.74
N GLY A 110 -5.05 0.56 -14.48
CA GLY A 110 -6.00 1.61 -14.16
C GLY A 110 -5.59 2.99 -14.71
N SER A 111 -4.28 3.28 -14.74
CA SER A 111 -3.75 4.48 -15.41
C SER A 111 -3.94 4.45 -16.93
N LEU A 112 -3.82 3.29 -17.58
CA LEU A 112 -3.96 3.17 -19.05
C LEU A 112 -5.36 3.56 -19.53
N PHE A 113 -6.40 3.36 -18.72
CA PHE A 113 -7.76 3.78 -19.05
C PHE A 113 -7.90 5.30 -19.26
N CYS A 114 -7.03 6.10 -18.66
CA CYS A 114 -7.09 7.56 -18.77
C CYS A 114 -6.43 8.08 -20.06
N ILE A 115 -5.45 7.36 -20.62
CA ILE A 115 -4.61 7.82 -21.73
C ILE A 115 -5.42 8.32 -22.94
N PRO A 116 -6.46 7.63 -23.43
CA PRO A 116 -7.23 8.11 -24.57
C PRO A 116 -7.82 9.50 -24.36
N SER A 117 -8.36 9.79 -23.17
CA SER A 117 -8.92 11.11 -22.85
C SER A 117 -7.82 12.16 -22.72
N LEU A 118 -6.69 11.80 -22.11
CA LEU A 118 -5.58 12.73 -21.91
C LEU A 118 -4.90 13.14 -23.22
N LEU A 119 -4.84 12.24 -24.20
CA LEU A 119 -4.29 12.50 -25.53
C LEU A 119 -5.34 13.06 -26.51
N GLY A 120 -6.61 13.15 -26.11
CA GLY A 120 -7.69 13.59 -27.00
C GLY A 120 -7.92 12.63 -28.18
N MET A 121 -7.70 11.33 -27.97
CA MET A 121 -7.79 10.32 -29.03
C MET A 121 -9.16 9.64 -29.05
N GLY A 122 -9.95 9.92 -30.07
CA GLY A 122 -11.25 9.29 -30.29
C GLY A 122 -12.42 10.14 -29.80
N ASP A 123 -13.59 9.52 -29.67
CA ASP A 123 -14.81 10.20 -29.24
C ASP A 123 -14.68 10.69 -27.77
N PRO A 124 -14.92 11.99 -27.47
CA PRO A 124 -14.76 12.53 -26.12
C PRO A 124 -15.60 11.82 -25.05
N TYR A 125 -16.79 11.34 -25.41
CA TYR A 125 -17.68 10.64 -24.50
C TYR A 125 -17.16 9.23 -24.18
N VAL A 126 -16.74 8.47 -25.19
CA VAL A 126 -16.10 7.16 -25.00
C VAL A 126 -14.83 7.28 -24.16
N THR A 127 -13.96 8.24 -24.49
CA THR A 127 -12.68 8.40 -23.81
C THR A 127 -12.82 8.88 -22.36
N SER A 128 -13.77 9.76 -22.07
CA SER A 128 -14.13 10.14 -20.70
C SER A 128 -14.65 8.94 -19.91
N SER A 129 -15.52 8.13 -20.51
CA SER A 129 -16.05 6.92 -19.88
C SER A 129 -14.94 5.90 -19.55
N LEU A 130 -13.95 5.76 -20.44
CA LEU A 130 -12.74 4.97 -20.16
C LEU A 130 -11.98 5.55 -18.96
N ALA A 131 -11.71 6.85 -18.92
CA ALA A 131 -11.01 7.46 -17.78
C ALA A 131 -11.78 7.26 -16.45
N CYS A 132 -13.11 7.32 -16.47
CA CYS A 132 -13.95 6.97 -15.31
C CYS A 132 -13.80 5.50 -14.90
N LEU A 133 -13.64 4.56 -15.84
CA LEU A 133 -13.29 3.17 -15.51
C LEU A 133 -11.94 3.06 -14.78
N GLY A 134 -10.98 3.93 -15.07
CA GLY A 134 -9.73 4.02 -14.30
C GLY A 134 -9.98 4.34 -12.82
N VAL A 135 -10.88 5.28 -12.53
CA VAL A 135 -11.28 5.65 -11.16
C VAL A 135 -12.05 4.51 -10.49
N LEU A 136 -12.99 3.89 -11.19
CA LEU A 136 -13.78 2.77 -10.66
C LEU A 136 -12.94 1.50 -10.45
N SER A 137 -11.92 1.28 -11.29
CA SER A 137 -10.94 0.21 -11.15
C SER A 137 -10.15 0.35 -9.86
N GLU A 138 -9.69 1.57 -9.55
CA GLU A 138 -9.02 1.87 -8.28
C GLU A 138 -9.95 1.61 -7.10
N MET A 139 -11.16 2.20 -7.13
CA MET A 139 -12.15 2.02 -6.05
C MET A 139 -12.53 0.55 -5.84
N GLY A 140 -12.64 -0.23 -6.90
CA GLY A 140 -12.90 -1.67 -6.81
C GLY A 140 -11.76 -2.42 -6.13
N TRP A 141 -10.51 -2.07 -6.42
CA TRP A 141 -9.35 -2.62 -5.71
C TRP A 141 -9.36 -2.21 -4.23
N GLU A 142 -9.66 -0.97 -3.89
CA GLU A 142 -9.77 -0.50 -2.50
C GLU A 142 -10.82 -1.30 -1.70
N VAL A 143 -12.01 -1.51 -2.28
CA VAL A 143 -13.07 -2.33 -1.66
C VAL A 143 -12.59 -3.76 -1.43
N GLN A 144 -11.90 -4.35 -2.42
CA GLN A 144 -11.35 -5.69 -2.31
C GLN A 144 -10.30 -5.78 -1.20
N ASP A 145 -9.35 -4.85 -1.16
CA ASP A 145 -8.24 -4.86 -0.21
C ASP A 145 -8.74 -4.60 1.23
N MET A 146 -9.68 -3.68 1.41
CA MET A 146 -10.34 -3.44 2.71
C MET A 146 -11.11 -4.68 3.19
N ALA A 147 -11.79 -5.39 2.29
CA ALA A 147 -12.47 -6.64 2.64
C ALA A 147 -11.47 -7.74 3.07
N GLU A 148 -10.32 -7.86 2.39
CA GLU A 148 -9.25 -8.81 2.75
C GLU A 148 -8.64 -8.46 4.11
N ILE A 149 -8.32 -7.19 4.35
CA ILE A 149 -7.80 -6.68 5.63
C ILE A 149 -8.81 -6.96 6.76
N PHE A 150 -10.08 -6.61 6.56
CA PHE A 150 -11.12 -6.84 7.56
C PHE A 150 -11.31 -8.33 7.87
N PHE A 151 -11.30 -9.16 6.83
CA PHE A 151 -11.43 -10.62 6.98
C PHE A 151 -10.26 -11.20 7.77
N VAL A 152 -9.01 -10.91 7.37
CA VAL A 152 -7.82 -11.40 8.08
C VAL A 152 -7.82 -10.88 9.52
N ARG A 153 -8.11 -9.60 9.72
CA ARG A 153 -8.08 -8.99 11.05
C ARG A 153 -9.14 -9.55 12.01
N THR A 154 -10.30 -9.95 11.49
CA THR A 154 -11.43 -10.46 12.29
C THR A 154 -11.34 -11.97 12.53
N PHE A 155 -10.94 -12.74 11.51
CA PHE A 155 -11.06 -14.20 11.55
C PHE A 155 -9.71 -14.93 11.72
N HIS A 156 -8.57 -14.29 11.48
CA HIS A 156 -7.26 -14.90 11.73
C HIS A 156 -6.88 -14.75 13.21
N LYS A 157 -6.31 -15.81 13.81
CA LYS A 157 -5.92 -15.83 15.23
C LYS A 157 -5.01 -14.65 15.61
N ASN A 158 -4.13 -14.27 14.69
CA ASN A 158 -3.19 -13.16 14.85
C ASN A 158 -3.52 -11.99 13.91
N GLY A 159 -4.81 -11.75 13.64
CA GLY A 159 -5.23 -10.80 12.62
C GLY A 159 -4.81 -9.36 12.89
N LYS A 160 -4.74 -8.94 14.16
CA LYS A 160 -4.32 -7.59 14.56
C LYS A 160 -2.81 -7.40 14.52
N GLU A 161 -2.04 -8.46 14.73
CA GLU A 161 -0.60 -8.46 14.56
C GLU A 161 -0.22 -8.40 13.08
N VAL A 162 -0.95 -9.11 12.20
CA VAL A 162 -0.75 -9.05 10.75
C VAL A 162 -1.14 -7.69 10.18
N TRP A 163 -2.23 -7.10 10.67
CA TRP A 163 -2.70 -5.77 10.25
C TRP A 163 -2.83 -4.83 11.45
N PRO A 164 -1.75 -4.17 11.89
CA PRO A 164 -1.78 -3.21 12.98
C PRO A 164 -2.72 -2.02 12.73
N ASP A 165 -3.21 -1.38 13.80
CA ASP A 165 -4.10 -0.20 13.69
C ASP A 165 -3.49 0.95 12.88
N SER A 166 -2.18 1.15 13.00
CA SER A 166 -1.44 2.16 12.22
C SER A 166 -1.54 1.90 10.73
N ILE A 167 -1.30 0.66 10.30
CA ILE A 167 -1.36 0.27 8.88
C ILE A 167 -2.78 0.42 8.34
N VAL A 168 -3.81 0.00 9.07
CA VAL A 168 -5.22 0.16 8.63
C VAL A 168 -5.58 1.64 8.44
N PHE A 169 -5.15 2.50 9.35
CA PHE A 169 -5.38 3.95 9.22
C PHE A 169 -4.60 4.57 8.05
N ILE A 170 -3.36 4.14 7.83
CA ILE A 170 -2.56 4.54 6.67
C ILE A 170 -3.31 4.24 5.38
N PHE A 171 -3.80 3.00 5.23
CA PHE A 171 -4.57 2.60 4.06
C PHE A 171 -5.87 3.39 3.95
N ALA A 172 -6.59 3.60 5.06
CA ALA A 172 -7.81 4.40 5.05
C ALA A 172 -7.56 5.86 4.59
N LEU A 173 -6.46 6.49 5.02
CA LEU A 173 -6.08 7.83 4.55
C LEU A 173 -5.63 7.80 3.08
N HIS A 174 -4.81 6.83 2.69
CA HIS A 174 -4.30 6.68 1.34
C HIS A 174 -5.44 6.52 0.32
N HIS A 175 -6.44 5.71 0.65
CA HIS A 175 -7.59 5.41 -0.21
C HIS A 175 -8.76 6.40 -0.09
N SER A 176 -8.67 7.35 0.84
CA SER A 176 -9.78 8.25 1.16
C SER A 176 -10.28 9.07 -0.03
N LEU A 177 -9.39 9.48 -0.94
CA LEU A 177 -9.78 10.29 -2.10
C LEU A 177 -10.71 9.52 -3.04
N THR A 178 -10.32 8.32 -3.47
CA THR A 178 -11.10 7.52 -4.40
C THR A 178 -12.36 6.99 -3.73
N THR A 179 -12.26 6.50 -2.48
CA THR A 179 -13.40 5.95 -1.75
C THR A 179 -14.47 7.03 -1.45
N VAL A 180 -14.08 8.27 -1.13
CA VAL A 180 -15.04 9.34 -0.78
C VAL A 180 -15.49 10.15 -1.98
N LEU A 181 -14.58 10.51 -2.89
CA LEU A 181 -14.88 11.41 -4.01
C LEU A 181 -15.03 10.70 -5.36
N GLY A 182 -14.59 9.45 -5.51
CA GLY A 182 -14.58 8.76 -6.81
C GLY A 182 -15.94 8.75 -7.52
N VAL A 183 -16.96 8.14 -6.91
CA VAL A 183 -18.32 8.09 -7.49
C VAL A 183 -18.94 9.48 -7.65
N PRO A 184 -18.94 10.37 -6.62
CA PRO A 184 -19.45 11.72 -6.79
C PRO A 184 -18.77 12.48 -7.94
N MET A 185 -17.45 12.39 -8.08
CA MET A 185 -16.72 13.07 -9.15
C MET A 185 -17.06 12.52 -10.54
N ILE A 186 -17.34 11.23 -10.66
CA ILE A 186 -17.83 10.67 -11.93
C ILE A 186 -19.22 11.24 -12.25
N ILE A 187 -20.15 11.24 -11.30
CA ILE A 187 -21.54 11.69 -11.56
C ILE A 187 -21.57 13.16 -12.02
N TYR A 188 -20.81 14.03 -11.37
CA TYR A 188 -20.89 15.47 -11.61
C TYR A 188 -19.80 16.02 -12.54
N TYR A 189 -18.66 15.34 -12.66
CA TYR A 189 -17.45 15.84 -13.31
C TYR A 189 -16.79 14.82 -14.26
N ARG A 190 -17.53 13.84 -14.80
CA ARG A 190 -16.96 12.78 -15.66
C ARG A 190 -16.13 13.27 -16.84
N THR A 191 -16.44 14.42 -17.44
CA THR A 191 -15.70 14.93 -18.61
C THR A 191 -14.57 15.88 -18.21
N HIS A 192 -14.40 16.15 -16.91
CA HIS A 192 -13.44 17.12 -16.43
C HIS A 192 -12.01 16.57 -16.53
N ARG A 193 -11.21 17.12 -17.43
CA ARG A 193 -9.86 16.61 -17.73
C ARG A 193 -8.94 16.53 -16.50
N ALA A 194 -9.10 17.43 -15.52
CA ALA A 194 -8.32 17.36 -14.27
C ALA A 194 -8.59 16.08 -13.46
N LEU A 195 -9.82 15.55 -13.47
CA LEU A 195 -10.14 14.26 -12.84
C LEU A 195 -9.38 13.12 -13.51
N HIS A 196 -9.31 13.11 -14.84
CA HIS A 196 -8.60 12.08 -15.60
C HIS A 196 -7.09 12.16 -15.37
N TRP A 197 -6.53 13.37 -15.33
CA TRP A 197 -5.12 13.58 -15.01
C TRP A 197 -4.79 13.15 -13.59
N LEU A 198 -5.63 13.48 -12.60
CA LEU A 198 -5.43 13.01 -11.22
C LEU A 198 -5.44 11.48 -11.15
N CYS A 199 -6.44 10.84 -11.77
CA CYS A 199 -6.50 9.38 -11.83
C CYS A 199 -5.22 8.77 -12.44
N PHE A 200 -4.78 9.31 -13.59
CA PHE A 200 -3.56 8.88 -14.25
C PHE A 200 -2.31 9.09 -13.39
N ASP A 201 -2.09 10.30 -12.89
CA ASP A 201 -0.90 10.67 -12.13
C ASP A 201 -0.76 9.84 -10.85
N LEU A 202 -1.86 9.70 -10.09
CA LEU A 202 -1.86 8.96 -8.83
C LEU A 202 -1.55 7.48 -9.08
N GLN A 203 -2.18 6.86 -10.07
CA GLN A 203 -2.00 5.44 -10.35
C GLN A 203 -0.67 5.15 -11.06
N MET A 204 -0.29 5.91 -12.09
CA MET A 204 0.98 5.73 -12.80
C MET A 204 2.18 5.96 -11.87
N ALA A 205 2.11 6.97 -11.00
CA ALA A 205 3.17 7.17 -10.01
C ALA A 205 3.20 6.05 -8.96
N GLY A 206 2.05 5.48 -8.58
CA GLY A 206 1.98 4.28 -7.75
C GLY A 206 2.68 3.09 -8.41
N PHE A 207 2.38 2.81 -9.69
CA PHE A 207 3.06 1.79 -10.48
C PHE A 207 4.58 2.02 -10.54
N LEU A 208 5.03 3.20 -10.99
CA LEU A 208 6.45 3.49 -11.13
C LEU A 208 7.19 3.46 -9.79
N GLY A 209 6.60 4.04 -8.74
CA GLY A 209 7.19 4.06 -7.41
C GLY A 209 7.39 2.66 -6.85
N LEU A 210 6.36 1.82 -6.90
CA LEU A 210 6.42 0.44 -6.40
C LEU A 210 7.32 -0.44 -7.26
N ALA A 211 7.20 -0.38 -8.59
CA ALA A 211 8.01 -1.20 -9.50
C ALA A 211 9.50 -0.84 -9.43
N LEU A 212 9.84 0.44 -9.39
CA LEU A 212 11.24 0.88 -9.23
C LEU A 212 11.75 0.57 -7.82
N GLY A 213 10.92 0.71 -6.78
CA GLY A 213 11.24 0.31 -5.42
C GLY A 213 11.65 -1.16 -5.36
N GLU A 214 10.79 -2.06 -5.84
CA GLU A 214 11.08 -3.51 -5.91
C GLU A 214 12.29 -3.83 -6.79
N TYR A 215 12.43 -3.18 -7.95
CA TYR A 215 13.61 -3.35 -8.79
C TYR A 215 14.89 -2.98 -8.06
N THR A 216 14.89 -1.91 -7.26
CA THR A 216 16.08 -1.49 -6.51
C THR A 216 16.49 -2.49 -5.42
N LYS A 217 15.55 -3.27 -4.88
CA LYS A 217 15.86 -4.36 -3.94
C LYS A 217 16.63 -5.51 -4.61
N LEU A 218 16.37 -5.74 -5.91
CA LEU A 218 17.07 -6.76 -6.70
C LEU A 218 18.53 -6.38 -7.00
N LEU A 219 18.89 -5.11 -6.92
CA LEU A 219 20.23 -4.63 -7.29
C LEU A 219 21.27 -4.82 -6.17
N ASN A 220 22.42 -5.35 -6.58
CA ASN A 220 23.62 -5.43 -5.77
C ASN A 220 24.46 -4.16 -5.92
N VAL A 221 24.37 -3.25 -4.95
CA VAL A 221 25.06 -1.95 -4.99
C VAL A 221 26.59 -2.05 -4.90
N ASN A 222 27.13 -3.23 -4.58
CA ASN A 222 28.57 -3.49 -4.59
C ASN A 222 29.13 -3.60 -6.02
N GLU A 223 28.26 -3.82 -7.01
CA GLU A 223 28.65 -3.86 -8.41
C GLU A 223 28.45 -2.48 -9.05
N PRO A 224 29.51 -1.84 -9.60
CA PRO A 224 29.44 -0.47 -10.12
C PRO A 224 28.33 -0.25 -11.16
N LYS A 225 28.11 -1.22 -12.06
CA LYS A 225 27.03 -1.16 -13.07
C LYS A 225 25.65 -1.17 -12.43
N GLN A 226 25.47 -1.96 -11.37
CA GLN A 226 24.19 -2.07 -10.66
C GLN A 226 23.96 -0.85 -9.75
N LEU A 227 25.01 -0.28 -9.15
CA LEU A 227 24.94 1.01 -8.45
C LEU A 227 24.45 2.13 -9.37
N GLY A 228 24.98 2.22 -10.60
CA GLY A 228 24.50 3.18 -11.60
C GLY A 228 23.01 3.00 -11.90
N ARG A 229 22.53 1.77 -12.07
CA ARG A 229 21.10 1.46 -12.25
C ARG A 229 20.27 1.85 -11.03
N PHE A 230 20.78 1.62 -9.83
CA PHE A 230 20.12 2.00 -8.58
C PHE A 230 19.98 3.52 -8.48
N LYS A 231 21.02 4.29 -8.82
CA LYS A 231 20.98 5.78 -8.88
C LYS A 231 19.93 6.26 -9.87
N ILE A 232 19.91 5.71 -11.09
CA ILE A 232 18.94 6.09 -12.14
C ILE A 232 17.51 5.77 -11.69
N ALA A 233 17.25 4.56 -11.19
CA ALA A 233 15.92 4.15 -10.75
C ALA A 233 15.38 5.07 -9.64
N ASN A 234 16.21 5.42 -8.65
CA ASN A 234 15.81 6.34 -7.58
C ASN A 234 15.61 7.77 -8.07
N LEU A 235 16.43 8.25 -9.02
CA LEU A 235 16.22 9.56 -9.64
C LEU A 235 14.88 9.62 -10.39
N VAL A 236 14.56 8.60 -11.19
CA VAL A 236 13.28 8.52 -11.92
C VAL A 236 12.11 8.50 -10.93
N ALA A 237 12.20 7.70 -9.86
CA ALA A 237 11.17 7.66 -8.83
C ALA A 237 11.01 9.03 -8.13
N LEU A 238 12.11 9.70 -7.76
CA LEU A 238 12.07 11.03 -7.15
C LEU A 238 11.45 12.08 -8.07
N VAL A 239 11.86 12.14 -9.34
CA VAL A 239 11.30 13.07 -10.32
C VAL A 239 9.80 12.80 -10.50
N THR A 240 9.42 11.53 -10.63
CA THR A 240 8.01 11.12 -10.76
C THR A 240 7.21 11.58 -9.55
N MET A 241 7.65 11.25 -8.33
CA MET A 241 6.92 11.61 -7.10
C MET A 241 6.84 13.11 -6.90
N THR A 242 7.92 13.84 -7.17
CA THR A 242 7.92 15.31 -7.02
C THR A 242 6.97 15.95 -8.04
N TRP A 243 6.97 15.47 -9.29
CA TRP A 243 6.07 15.97 -10.31
C TRP A 243 4.60 15.67 -9.99
N THR A 244 4.26 14.39 -9.77
CA THR A 244 2.87 13.95 -9.65
C THR A 244 2.25 14.16 -8.27
N ARG A 245 3.05 14.36 -7.21
CA ARG A 245 2.56 14.56 -5.83
C ARG A 245 2.72 15.97 -5.30
N VAL A 246 3.52 16.80 -5.97
CA VAL A 246 3.71 18.22 -5.59
C VAL A 246 3.22 19.11 -6.71
N PHE A 247 3.96 19.19 -7.83
CA PHE A 247 3.71 20.23 -8.82
C PHE A 247 2.38 20.05 -9.58
N HIS A 248 2.23 18.91 -10.27
CA HIS A 248 1.04 18.66 -11.07
C HIS A 248 -0.18 18.39 -10.19
N TRP A 249 0.01 17.70 -9.06
CA TRP A 249 -1.03 17.54 -8.03
C TRP A 249 -1.62 18.88 -7.57
N THR A 250 -0.78 19.83 -7.13
CA THR A 250 -1.26 21.14 -6.67
C THR A 250 -1.98 21.90 -7.77
N TYR A 251 -1.46 21.84 -9.01
CA TYR A 251 -2.11 22.44 -10.17
C TYR A 251 -3.50 21.84 -10.43
N LEU A 252 -3.62 20.51 -10.49
CA LEU A 252 -4.87 19.81 -10.77
C LEU A 252 -5.91 19.99 -9.65
N CYS A 253 -5.49 19.94 -8.39
CA CYS A 253 -6.36 20.27 -7.26
C CYS A 253 -6.85 21.72 -7.34
N GLY A 254 -5.96 22.67 -7.65
CA GLY A 254 -6.33 24.06 -7.85
C GLY A 254 -7.38 24.24 -8.96
N GLN A 255 -7.23 23.53 -10.08
CA GLN A 255 -8.24 23.53 -11.15
C GLN A 255 -9.59 23.02 -10.65
N LEU A 256 -9.61 21.87 -9.95
CA LEU A 256 -10.86 21.33 -9.41
C LEU A 256 -11.51 22.27 -8.39
N PHE A 257 -10.74 22.90 -7.51
CA PHE A 257 -11.28 23.83 -6.52
C PHE A 257 -11.91 25.07 -7.18
N VAL A 258 -11.27 25.61 -8.21
CA VAL A 258 -11.82 26.72 -9.00
C VAL A 258 -13.11 26.28 -9.69
N THR A 259 -13.14 25.09 -10.30
CA THR A 259 -14.36 24.53 -10.91
C THR A 259 -15.48 24.40 -9.87
N TRP A 260 -15.24 23.75 -8.73
CA TRP A 260 -16.25 23.58 -7.69
C TRP A 260 -16.74 24.89 -7.09
N TYR A 261 -15.85 25.88 -6.96
CA TYR A 261 -16.22 27.23 -6.52
C TYR A 261 -17.17 27.90 -7.53
N ASN A 262 -16.82 27.87 -8.82
CA ASN A 262 -17.63 28.46 -9.88
C ASN A 262 -19.01 27.79 -10.02
N ASP A 263 -19.06 26.47 -9.85
CA ASP A 263 -20.29 25.69 -9.87
C ASP A 263 -21.13 25.80 -8.59
N ARG A 264 -20.61 26.52 -7.57
CA ARG A 264 -21.20 26.60 -6.22
C ARG A 264 -21.38 25.22 -5.56
N ALA A 265 -20.52 24.27 -5.90
CA ALA A 265 -20.49 22.92 -5.37
C ALA A 265 -19.77 22.90 -4.00
N TRP A 266 -20.32 23.62 -3.02
CA TRP A 266 -19.68 23.86 -1.72
C TRP A 266 -19.31 22.60 -0.95
N VAL A 267 -20.11 21.53 -1.08
CA VAL A 267 -19.81 20.23 -0.45
C VAL A 267 -18.53 19.64 -1.04
N PHE A 268 -18.40 19.61 -2.37
CA PHE A 268 -17.16 19.18 -3.02
C PHE A 268 -15.98 20.05 -2.61
N LEU A 269 -16.15 21.36 -2.56
CA LEU A 269 -15.08 22.28 -2.18
C LEU A 269 -14.58 22.04 -0.75
N VAL A 270 -15.49 21.95 0.23
CA VAL A 270 -15.11 21.76 1.64
C VAL A 270 -14.44 20.42 1.86
N PHE A 271 -15.08 19.32 1.44
CA PHE A 271 -14.52 17.97 1.65
C PHE A 271 -13.29 17.73 0.80
N GLY A 272 -13.29 18.21 -0.45
CA GLY A 272 -12.16 18.08 -1.36
C GLY A 272 -10.93 18.83 -0.85
N VAL A 273 -11.06 20.06 -0.33
CA VAL A 273 -9.93 20.78 0.26
C VAL A 273 -9.37 20.04 1.48
N ILE A 274 -10.22 19.56 2.39
CA ILE A 274 -9.78 18.82 3.59
C ILE A 274 -9.03 17.54 3.19
N LEU A 275 -9.61 16.74 2.30
CA LEU A 275 -9.00 15.49 1.82
C LEU A 275 -7.71 15.78 1.05
N SER A 276 -7.67 16.79 0.20
CA SER A 276 -6.46 17.18 -0.53
C SER A 276 -5.35 17.65 0.39
N ILE A 277 -5.62 18.40 1.46
CA ILE A 277 -4.60 18.78 2.44
C ILE A 277 -4.03 17.52 3.12
N GLY A 278 -4.91 16.65 3.63
CA GLY A 278 -4.50 15.40 4.28
C GLY A 278 -3.67 14.51 3.36
N PHE A 279 -4.11 14.34 2.10
CA PHE A 279 -3.41 13.55 1.11
C PHE A 279 -2.10 14.21 0.63
N SER A 280 -2.02 15.55 0.59
CA SER A 280 -0.78 16.27 0.28
C SER A 280 0.26 16.05 1.37
N MET A 281 -0.14 16.14 2.64
CA MET A 281 0.75 15.84 3.78
C MET A 281 1.21 14.38 3.73
N PHE A 282 0.28 13.44 3.52
CA PHE A 282 0.60 12.03 3.37
C PHE A 282 1.60 11.80 2.21
N SER A 283 1.31 12.30 1.02
CA SER A 283 2.15 12.10 -0.16
C SER A 283 3.53 12.74 -0.01
N PHE A 284 3.61 13.91 0.62
CA PHE A 284 4.90 14.53 0.89
C PHE A 284 5.72 13.72 1.89
N LEU A 285 5.13 13.30 3.01
CA LEU A 285 5.83 12.59 4.08
C LEU A 285 6.20 11.15 3.72
N VAL A 286 5.32 10.44 3.00
CA VAL A 286 5.47 9.01 2.71
C VAL A 286 6.08 8.76 1.33
N CYS A 287 5.95 9.68 0.38
CA CYS A 287 6.50 9.50 -0.96
C CYS A 287 7.65 10.46 -1.24
N VAL A 288 7.41 11.78 -1.25
CA VAL A 288 8.40 12.73 -1.78
C VAL A 288 9.63 12.86 -0.89
N LYS A 289 9.43 13.14 0.41
CA LYS A 289 10.52 13.35 1.37
C LYS A 289 11.45 12.11 1.47
N PRO A 290 10.94 10.86 1.54
CA PRO A 290 11.81 9.71 1.63
C PRO A 290 12.63 9.48 0.35
N PHE A 291 12.02 9.59 -0.85
CA PHE A 291 12.77 9.51 -2.11
C PHE A 291 13.83 10.63 -2.24
N TYR A 292 13.53 11.84 -1.77
CA TYR A 292 14.47 12.95 -1.80
C TYR A 292 15.68 12.68 -0.89
N LYS A 293 15.43 12.34 0.37
CA LYS A 293 16.49 11.98 1.33
C LYS A 293 17.33 10.82 0.81
N LYS A 294 16.68 9.79 0.28
CA LYS A 294 17.30 8.64 -0.40
C LYS A 294 18.24 9.06 -1.49
N PHE A 295 17.80 9.91 -2.40
CA PHE A 295 18.62 10.32 -3.51
C PHE A 295 19.82 11.18 -3.07
N ILE A 296 19.59 12.17 -2.20
CA ILE A 296 20.66 13.07 -1.73
C ILE A 296 21.75 12.30 -0.98
N LYS A 297 21.37 11.43 -0.03
CA LYS A 297 22.36 10.67 0.72
C LYS A 297 23.13 9.69 -0.17
N LEU A 298 22.43 9.02 -1.09
CA LEU A 298 23.07 8.14 -2.05
C LEU A 298 24.09 8.88 -2.91
N LEU A 299 23.79 10.10 -3.37
CA LEU A 299 24.75 10.90 -4.14
C LEU A 299 26.04 11.15 -3.36
N HIS A 300 25.93 11.64 -2.11
CA HIS A 300 27.09 11.92 -1.26
C HIS A 300 27.96 10.67 -1.04
N VAL A 301 27.34 9.54 -0.66
CA VAL A 301 28.10 8.32 -0.36
C VAL A 301 28.66 7.67 -1.64
N SER A 302 27.94 7.77 -2.76
CA SER A 302 28.45 7.27 -4.04
C SER A 302 29.64 8.08 -4.55
N GLU A 303 29.69 9.38 -4.27
CA GLU A 303 30.80 10.25 -4.68
C GLU A 303 32.10 9.87 -3.96
N GLU A 304 32.04 9.50 -2.68
CA GLU A 304 33.19 9.00 -1.93
C GLU A 304 33.74 7.70 -2.54
N TYR A 305 32.85 6.78 -2.92
CA TYR A 305 33.22 5.52 -3.57
C TYR A 305 33.81 5.74 -4.98
N GLU A 306 33.19 6.61 -5.78
CA GLU A 306 33.59 6.90 -7.15
C GLU A 306 34.92 7.69 -7.23
N LYS A 307 35.27 8.47 -6.21
CA LYS A 307 36.55 9.20 -6.12
C LYS A 307 37.76 8.32 -5.80
N LEU A 308 37.56 7.08 -5.37
CA LEU A 308 38.67 6.19 -5.04
C LEU A 308 39.46 5.82 -6.32
N PRO A 309 40.78 6.08 -6.37
CA PRO A 309 41.59 5.74 -7.53
C PRO A 309 41.62 4.22 -7.74
N LEU A 310 41.78 3.76 -8.98
CA LEU A 310 41.69 2.32 -9.33
C LEU A 310 42.63 1.44 -8.51
N ASP A 311 43.76 1.98 -8.08
CA ASP A 311 44.81 1.38 -7.24
C ASP A 311 44.67 1.64 -5.73
N ALA A 312 43.56 2.24 -5.29
CA ALA A 312 43.29 2.44 -3.86
C ALA A 312 43.42 1.13 -3.07
N ALA A 313 44.02 1.23 -1.88
CA ALA A 313 44.20 0.10 -0.98
C ALA A 313 42.89 -0.69 -0.79
N ILE A 314 43.00 -2.02 -0.72
CA ILE A 314 41.85 -2.94 -0.68
C ILE A 314 40.97 -2.64 0.54
N GLU A 315 41.59 -2.26 1.66
CA GLU A 315 40.93 -1.89 2.91
C GLU A 315 40.06 -0.65 2.73
N LEU A 316 40.55 0.37 2.02
CA LEU A 316 39.83 1.61 1.77
C LEU A 316 38.64 1.37 0.83
N ARG A 317 38.81 0.55 -0.20
CA ARG A 317 37.71 0.13 -1.09
C ARG A 317 36.64 -0.64 -0.31
N ARG A 318 37.04 -1.58 0.54
CA ARG A 318 36.10 -2.34 1.39
C ARG A 318 35.33 -1.43 2.33
N ALA A 319 36.00 -0.50 3.01
CA ALA A 319 35.34 0.45 3.90
C ALA A 319 34.32 1.32 3.17
N SER A 320 34.65 1.81 1.97
CA SER A 320 33.73 2.59 1.15
C SER A 320 32.52 1.77 0.66
N THR A 321 32.73 0.50 0.27
CA THR A 321 31.62 -0.41 -0.06
C THR A 321 30.70 -0.63 1.14
N VAL A 322 31.25 -0.85 2.34
CA VAL A 322 30.45 -1.01 3.57
C VAL A 322 29.66 0.26 3.87
N ASN A 323 30.26 1.44 3.74
CA ASN A 323 29.55 2.71 3.91
C ASN A 323 28.41 2.88 2.90
N LEU A 324 28.61 2.44 1.66
CA LEU A 324 27.58 2.44 0.63
C LEU A 324 26.43 1.49 0.98
N GLU A 325 26.71 0.29 1.47
CA GLU A 325 25.70 -0.66 1.92
C GLU A 325 24.91 -0.12 3.12
N LEU A 326 25.59 0.44 4.12
CA LEU A 326 24.96 1.06 5.28
C LEU A 326 24.10 2.27 4.88
N ALA A 327 24.56 3.08 3.93
CA ALA A 327 23.78 4.18 3.40
C ALA A 327 22.52 3.67 2.71
N VAL A 328 22.64 2.65 1.85
CA VAL A 328 21.48 2.05 1.18
C VAL A 328 20.51 1.41 2.18
N ALA A 329 21.03 0.77 3.23
CA ALA A 329 20.24 0.20 4.32
C ALA A 329 19.40 1.28 5.02
N GLU A 330 20.05 2.30 5.56
CA GLU A 330 19.36 3.39 6.27
C GLU A 330 18.34 4.11 5.37
N LEU A 331 18.59 4.15 4.06
CA LEU A 331 17.67 4.75 3.09
C LEU A 331 16.44 3.89 2.76
N LEU A 332 16.56 2.57 2.85
CA LEU A 332 15.40 1.69 2.77
C LEU A 332 14.62 1.70 4.10
N GLU A 333 15.28 1.93 5.23
CA GLU A 333 14.64 2.09 6.54
C GLU A 333 13.81 3.38 6.68
N GLU A 334 14.31 4.53 6.21
CA GLU A 334 13.58 5.81 6.32
C GLU A 334 12.31 5.87 5.45
N ASN A 335 12.16 4.94 4.50
CA ASN A 335 11.14 5.02 3.45
C ASN A 335 9.75 4.51 3.85
N GLU A 336 9.60 3.65 4.87
CA GLU A 336 8.36 2.86 4.92
C GLU A 336 7.37 3.26 6.03
N THR A 337 7.77 3.62 7.25
CA THR A 337 6.77 3.84 8.32
C THR A 337 7.17 4.74 9.48
N ARG A 338 8.45 4.99 9.75
CA ARG A 338 8.89 5.56 11.04
C ARG A 338 8.37 6.96 11.35
N ASP A 339 8.43 7.88 10.39
CA ASP A 339 7.92 9.25 10.59
C ASP A 339 6.41 9.22 10.85
N LEU A 340 5.70 8.34 10.15
CA LEU A 340 4.25 8.27 10.25
C LEU A 340 3.80 7.49 11.49
N SER A 341 4.50 6.43 11.87
CA SER A 341 4.27 5.72 13.12
C SER A 341 4.49 6.64 14.30
N HIS A 342 5.51 7.50 14.30
CA HIS A 342 5.69 8.52 15.34
C HIS A 342 4.55 9.53 15.39
N VAL A 343 4.12 10.05 14.24
CA VAL A 343 2.97 10.97 14.17
C VAL A 343 1.71 10.27 14.67
N MET A 344 1.47 9.03 14.27
CA MET A 344 0.33 8.24 14.69
C MET A 344 0.38 7.89 16.18
N GLU A 345 1.51 7.40 16.67
CA GLU A 345 1.73 7.14 18.08
C GLU A 345 1.52 8.40 18.90
N SER A 346 1.91 9.58 18.43
CA SER A 346 1.60 10.84 19.15
C SER A 346 0.08 11.12 19.23
N ILE A 347 -0.66 10.81 18.17
CA ILE A 347 -2.13 10.94 18.13
C ILE A 347 -2.78 9.95 19.11
N PHE A 348 -2.28 8.71 19.18
CA PHE A 348 -2.86 7.65 20.01
C PHE A 348 -2.30 7.59 21.45
N ALA A 349 -1.10 8.08 21.72
CA ALA A 349 -0.46 8.08 23.03
C ALA A 349 -1.21 8.96 24.03
N SER A 350 -1.86 10.02 23.54
CA SER A 350 -2.75 10.87 24.34
C SER A 350 -3.99 10.13 24.86
N ARG A 351 -4.32 8.95 24.31
CA ARG A 351 -5.44 8.10 24.74
C ARG A 351 -4.97 6.90 25.54
N GLN A 352 -4.06 7.09 26.49
CA GLN A 352 -4.03 6.18 27.64
C GLN A 352 -5.39 6.33 28.35
N VAL A 353 -6.33 5.45 27.98
CA VAL A 353 -7.57 5.25 28.71
C VAL A 353 -7.10 4.93 30.11
N SER A 354 -7.18 5.91 31.02
CA SER A 354 -7.04 5.70 32.45
C SER A 354 -7.87 4.47 32.71
N ARG A 355 -7.22 3.33 33.01
CA ARG A 355 -7.92 2.11 33.41
C ARG A 355 -8.93 2.63 34.40
N ARG A 356 -10.23 2.57 34.06
CA ARG A 356 -11.26 2.87 35.05
C ARG A 356 -10.84 2.00 36.21
N HIS A 357 -10.47 2.62 37.32
CA HIS A 357 -10.38 1.92 38.57
C HIS A 357 -11.76 1.30 38.69
N THR A 358 -11.89 0.04 38.30
CA THR A 358 -12.98 -0.81 38.72
C THR A 358 -12.86 -0.71 40.23
N VAL A 359 -13.67 0.19 40.80
CA VAL A 359 -13.89 0.28 42.23
C VAL A 359 -14.12 -1.16 42.61
N SER A 360 -13.20 -1.73 43.38
CA SER A 360 -13.45 -3.02 43.97
C SER A 360 -14.76 -2.81 44.72
N ILE A 361 -15.83 -3.46 44.24
CA ILE A 361 -17.00 -3.63 45.07
C ILE A 361 -16.46 -4.51 46.18
N ALA A 362 -16.03 -3.87 47.26
CA ALA A 362 -15.68 -4.49 48.52
C ALA A 362 -16.97 -5.14 49.03
N LYS A 363 -17.30 -6.31 48.47
CA LYS A 363 -18.20 -7.23 49.11
C LYS A 363 -17.44 -7.73 50.33
N SER A 364 -17.81 -7.23 51.49
CA SER A 364 -17.71 -7.95 52.75
C SER A 364 -18.37 -9.33 52.58
N VAL A 365 -17.61 -10.30 52.08
CA VAL A 365 -17.96 -11.72 52.13
C VAL A 365 -17.08 -12.34 53.22
N PRO A 366 -17.67 -12.91 54.28
CA PRO A 366 -16.93 -13.60 55.34
C PRO A 366 -16.05 -14.71 54.74
N GLN A 367 -14.78 -14.71 55.12
CA GLN A 367 -13.83 -15.81 54.90
C GLN A 367 -14.34 -17.08 55.58
N GLN A 368 -15.07 -17.95 54.88
CA GLN A 368 -15.27 -19.32 55.39
C GLN A 368 -15.45 -20.44 54.35
N VAL A 369 -15.26 -20.20 53.05
CA VAL A 369 -15.33 -21.30 52.06
C VAL A 369 -14.25 -21.19 50.98
N ILE A 370 -12.97 -21.27 51.38
CA ILE A 370 -11.85 -21.52 50.46
C ILE A 370 -11.14 -22.80 50.93
N GLY A 371 -11.83 -23.92 50.82
CA GLY A 371 -11.29 -25.25 51.18
C GLY A 371 -11.60 -26.37 50.18
N ARG A 372 -12.39 -26.13 49.12
CA ARG A 372 -12.88 -27.23 48.24
C ARG A 372 -12.55 -27.14 46.75
N LYS A 373 -11.83 -26.13 46.27
CA LYS A 373 -11.47 -26.02 44.84
C LYS A 373 -10.06 -26.52 44.46
N ARG A 374 -9.22 -26.92 45.42
CA ARG A 374 -7.88 -27.48 45.11
C ARG A 374 -7.88 -28.98 44.82
N HIS A 375 -8.92 -29.73 45.18
CA HIS A 375 -8.96 -31.18 44.91
C HIS A 375 -9.44 -31.56 43.50
N SER A 376 -10.22 -30.71 42.82
CA SER A 376 -10.70 -31.02 41.46
C SER A 376 -9.65 -30.78 40.37
N LEU A 377 -8.68 -29.88 40.60
CA LEU A 377 -7.60 -29.60 39.64
C LEU A 377 -6.48 -30.65 39.66
N ILE A 378 -6.31 -31.38 40.77
CA ILE A 378 -5.29 -32.43 40.88
C ILE A 378 -5.75 -33.70 40.14
N MET A 379 -7.04 -34.06 40.22
CA MET A 379 -7.56 -35.23 39.48
C MET A 379 -7.61 -35.03 37.96
N ALA A 380 -7.79 -33.79 37.48
CA ALA A 380 -7.75 -33.49 36.04
C ALA A 380 -6.33 -33.61 35.46
N LYS A 381 -5.29 -33.33 36.26
CA LYS A 381 -3.89 -33.46 35.85
C LYS A 381 -3.46 -34.93 35.77
N ASP A 382 -3.83 -35.75 36.75
CA ASP A 382 -3.52 -37.19 36.76
C ASP A 382 -4.23 -37.96 35.63
N PHE A 383 -5.43 -37.54 35.22
CA PHE A 383 -6.13 -38.14 34.08
C PHE A 383 -5.47 -37.79 32.73
N ALA A 384 -4.98 -36.55 32.59
CA ALA A 384 -4.30 -36.09 31.38
C ALA A 384 -2.90 -36.74 31.20
N GLU A 385 -2.18 -37.04 32.29
CA GLU A 385 -0.90 -37.75 32.19
C GLU A 385 -1.06 -39.24 31.86
N LYS A 386 -2.10 -39.91 32.38
CA LYS A 386 -2.39 -41.31 32.03
C LYS A 386 -2.81 -41.50 30.56
N LEU A 387 -3.34 -40.46 29.91
CA LEU A 387 -3.67 -40.49 28.47
C LEU A 387 -2.45 -40.28 27.55
N LYS A 388 -1.31 -39.80 28.08
CA LYS A 388 -0.06 -39.65 27.30
C LYS A 388 0.84 -40.89 27.32
N GLN A 389 0.51 -41.89 28.14
CA GLN A 389 1.29 -43.13 28.29
C GLN A 389 0.62 -44.35 27.61
N LYS A 390 -0.45 -44.13 26.84
CA LYS A 390 -0.98 -45.05 25.83
C LYS A 390 -0.79 -44.43 24.46
#